data_AF-A0A800M437-F1
#
_entry.id   AF-A0A800M437-F1
#
_cell.length_a   1.000
_cell.length_b   1.000
_cell.length_c   1.000
_cell.angle_alpha   90.00
_cell.angle_beta   90.00
_cell.angle_gamma   90.00
#
_symmetry.space_group_name_H-M   'P 1'
#
loop_
_entity.id
_entity.type
_entity.pdbx_description
1 polymer ?
#
loop_
_entity_poly.entity_id
_entity_poly.type
_entity_poly.pdbx_seq_one_letter_code
_entity_poly.pdbx_strand_id
1 'polypeptide(L)'
;MFPALRPILNKGGAGRYISREESVDRLQPIVESQLQLLRAYDHVCKRLEDGTTRQRFEDVVLPNIRTELNKLYETVFSLGGSAPTGAAAEWRVDGFDGSDTDMLKALLERDREFGRMLTEEMDAVHHQERTRAILGHNAAKADDRQTMLRALLADLGR
;
A
#
# COMPACT_ATOMS: atom_id res chain seq x y z
N MET A 1 -0.01 18.84 35.87
CA MET A 1 0.33 18.64 34.44
C MET A 1 0.89 19.95 33.92
N PHE A 2 2.19 20.02 33.62
CA PHE A 2 2.90 21.29 33.34
C PHE A 2 2.61 21.79 31.91
N PRO A 3 1.79 22.84 31.71
CA PRO A 3 1.39 23.30 30.38
C PRO A 3 2.55 23.96 29.60
N ALA A 4 3.58 24.40 30.31
CA ALA A 4 4.68 25.20 29.79
C ALA A 4 5.70 24.43 28.94
N LEU A 5 5.68 23.09 28.95
CA LEU A 5 6.65 22.26 28.23
C LEU A 5 6.18 21.79 26.84
N ARG A 6 4.90 21.98 26.51
CA ARG A 6 4.30 21.59 25.22
C ARG A 6 5.02 22.18 23.99
N PRO A 7 5.45 23.46 23.99
CA PRO A 7 6.14 24.04 22.83
C PRO A 7 7.58 23.53 22.66
N ILE A 8 8.21 23.06 23.74
CA ILE A 8 9.61 22.61 23.73
C ILE A 8 9.72 21.17 23.24
N LEU A 9 8.72 20.32 23.53
CA LEU A 9 8.62 18.95 23.02
C LEU A 9 8.23 18.89 21.53
N ASN A 10 7.79 20.00 20.93
CA ASN A 10 7.49 20.12 19.51
C ASN A 10 8.69 20.59 18.66
N LYS A 11 9.92 20.59 19.19
CA LYS A 11 11.11 21.00 18.44
C LYS A 11 11.60 19.86 17.52
N GLY A 12 11.00 19.82 16.34
CA GLY A 12 11.44 18.98 15.23
C GLY A 12 10.80 19.38 13.90
N GLY A 13 10.80 20.66 13.52
CA GLY A 13 10.49 21.10 12.15
C GLY A 13 9.02 21.42 11.86
N ALA A 14 8.82 22.25 10.84
CA ALA A 14 7.57 22.94 10.50
C ALA A 14 6.37 22.01 10.25
N GLY A 15 5.27 22.29 10.97
CA GLY A 15 4.00 21.54 10.89
C GLY A 15 3.65 20.95 12.25
N ARG A 16 2.45 21.21 12.76
CA ARG A 16 1.97 20.53 13.97
C ARG A 16 1.72 19.08 13.58
N TYR A 17 2.69 18.20 13.81
CA TYR A 17 2.52 16.77 13.57
C TYR A 17 1.23 16.29 14.24
N ILE A 18 0.48 15.45 13.54
CA ILE A 18 -0.65 14.77 14.15
C ILE A 18 -0.18 13.82 15.25
N SER A 19 -1.08 13.43 16.14
CA SER A 19 -0.73 12.51 17.23
C SER A 19 -0.40 11.11 16.70
N ARG A 20 0.26 10.27 17.51
CA ARG A 20 0.53 8.87 17.11
C ARG A 20 -0.76 8.06 16.98
N GLU A 21 -1.71 8.29 17.87
CA GLU A 21 -3.03 7.68 17.85
C GLU A 21 -3.78 8.06 16.58
N GLU A 22 -3.80 9.35 16.24
CA GLU A 22 -4.39 9.83 14.98
C GLU A 22 -3.68 9.26 13.75
N SER A 23 -2.34 9.16 13.77
CA SER A 23 -1.61 8.46 12.70
C SER A 23 -2.06 6.99 12.58
N VAL A 24 -2.26 6.27 13.69
CA VAL A 24 -2.73 4.88 13.65
C VAL A 24 -4.11 4.79 12.99
N ASP A 25 -5.05 5.61 13.43
CA ASP A 25 -6.43 5.60 12.92
C ASP A 25 -6.48 5.87 11.42
N ARG A 26 -5.66 6.81 10.93
CA ARG A 26 -5.59 7.15 9.51
C ARG A 26 -4.86 6.10 8.67
N LEU A 27 -3.89 5.39 9.26
CA LEU A 27 -3.17 4.31 8.58
C LEU A 27 -4.01 3.03 8.45
N GLN A 28 -5.03 2.81 9.29
CA GLN A 28 -5.87 1.61 9.20
C GLN A 28 -6.45 1.37 7.80
N PRO A 29 -7.18 2.32 7.18
CA PRO A 29 -7.74 2.10 5.83
C PRO A 29 -6.64 1.87 4.77
N ILE A 30 -5.46 2.47 4.95
CA ILE A 30 -4.33 2.27 4.04
C ILE A 30 -3.83 0.84 4.10
N VAL A 31 -3.65 0.33 5.32
CA VAL A 31 -3.22 -1.05 5.56
C VAL A 31 -4.26 -2.05 5.04
N GLU A 32 -5.55 -1.77 5.25
CA GLU A 32 -6.64 -2.60 4.71
C GLU A 32 -6.59 -2.63 3.18
N SER A 33 -6.46 -1.48 2.52
CA SER A 33 -6.37 -1.42 1.07
C SER A 33 -5.14 -2.17 0.54
N GLN A 34 -3.98 -2.04 1.19
CA GLN A 34 -2.79 -2.81 0.80
C GLN A 34 -2.99 -4.32 0.96
N LEU A 35 -3.69 -4.75 2.00
CA LEU A 35 -4.02 -6.15 2.21
C LEU A 35 -4.96 -6.67 1.10
N GLN A 36 -5.98 -5.88 0.74
CA GLN A 36 -6.88 -6.21 -0.37
C GLN A 36 -6.13 -6.25 -1.70
N LEU A 37 -5.16 -5.34 -1.90
CA LEU A 37 -4.31 -5.32 -3.08
C LEU A 37 -3.43 -6.58 -3.14
N LEU A 38 -2.77 -6.96 -2.05
CA LEU A 38 -2.01 -8.21 -1.96
C LEU A 38 -2.87 -9.43 -2.34
N ARG A 39 -4.10 -9.52 -1.84
CA ARG A 39 -5.04 -10.60 -2.19
C ARG A 39 -5.40 -10.58 -3.68
N ALA A 40 -5.58 -9.40 -4.26
CA ALA A 40 -5.81 -9.26 -5.70
C ALA A 40 -4.60 -9.74 -6.54
N TYR A 41 -3.39 -9.35 -6.17
CA TYR A 41 -2.16 -9.84 -6.84
C TYR A 41 -2.04 -11.36 -6.75
N ASP A 42 -2.27 -11.93 -5.57
CA ASP A 42 -2.20 -13.38 -5.35
C ASP A 42 -3.26 -14.12 -6.17
N HIS A 43 -4.47 -13.56 -6.25
CA HIS A 43 -5.55 -14.11 -7.06
C HIS A 43 -5.24 -14.11 -8.56
N VAL A 44 -4.80 -12.97 -9.09
CA VAL A 44 -4.42 -12.84 -10.51
C VAL A 44 -3.28 -13.79 -10.84
N CYS A 45 -2.25 -13.85 -9.99
CA CYS A 45 -1.12 -14.77 -10.16
C CYS A 45 -1.57 -16.22 -10.35
N LYS A 46 -2.55 -16.69 -9.58
CA LYS A 46 -3.07 -18.06 -9.66
C LYS A 46 -3.84 -18.37 -10.95
N ARG A 47 -4.23 -17.36 -11.71
CA ARG A 47 -5.12 -17.48 -12.87
C ARG A 47 -4.47 -17.07 -14.19
N LEU A 48 -3.39 -16.31 -14.16
CA LEU A 48 -2.65 -15.93 -15.36
C LEU A 48 -2.29 -17.16 -16.19
N GLU A 49 -2.65 -17.19 -17.47
CA GLU A 49 -2.34 -18.28 -18.38
C GLU A 49 -0.89 -18.19 -18.89
N ASP A 50 -0.39 -16.97 -19.14
CA ASP A 50 1.00 -16.75 -19.57
C ASP A 50 1.99 -17.09 -18.44
N GLY A 51 2.74 -18.17 -18.66
CA GLY A 51 3.70 -18.71 -17.68
C GLY A 51 4.83 -17.73 -17.36
N THR A 52 5.27 -16.91 -18.32
CA THR A 52 6.35 -15.93 -18.10
C THR A 52 5.90 -14.82 -17.16
N THR A 53 4.72 -14.27 -17.42
CA THR A 53 4.10 -13.25 -16.57
C THR A 53 3.80 -13.81 -15.18
N ARG A 54 3.27 -15.04 -15.10
CA ARG A 54 3.02 -15.72 -13.83
C ARG A 54 4.31 -15.86 -13.01
N GLN A 55 5.39 -16.34 -13.61
CA GLN A 55 6.69 -16.50 -12.94
C GLN A 55 7.19 -15.16 -12.38
N ARG A 56 7.04 -14.06 -13.15
CA ARG A 56 7.40 -12.72 -12.69
C ARG A 56 6.61 -12.29 -11.46
N PHE A 57 5.33 -12.63 -11.39
CA PHE A 57 4.50 -12.36 -10.22
C PHE A 57 4.97 -13.13 -8.99
N GLU A 58 5.24 -14.42 -9.15
CA GLU A 58 5.68 -15.31 -8.06
C GLU A 58 7.04 -14.90 -7.49
N ASP A 59 8.01 -14.62 -8.36
CA ASP A 59 9.40 -14.39 -7.95
C ASP A 59 9.67 -12.97 -7.46
N VAL A 60 8.91 -11.99 -7.98
CA VAL A 60 9.25 -10.57 -7.77
C VAL A 60 8.08 -9.81 -7.16
N VAL A 61 6.90 -9.87 -7.75
CA VAL A 61 5.80 -8.97 -7.38
C VAL A 61 5.23 -9.33 -6.02
N LEU A 62 4.88 -10.60 -5.80
CA LEU A 62 4.29 -11.06 -4.55
C LEU A 62 5.23 -10.91 -3.33
N PRO A 63 6.54 -11.23 -3.42
CA PRO A 63 7.47 -10.93 -2.33
C PRO A 63 7.56 -9.43 -1.99
N ASN A 64 7.59 -8.57 -3.01
CA ASN A 64 7.72 -7.13 -2.80
C ASN A 64 6.47 -6.53 -2.16
N ILE A 65 5.27 -6.84 -2.66
CA ILE A 65 4.04 -6.28 -2.11
C ILE A 65 3.76 -6.77 -0.68
N ARG A 66 4.18 -7.99 -0.33
CA ARG A 66 4.20 -8.48 1.07
C ARG A 66 5.15 -7.67 1.95
N THR A 67 6.34 -7.35 1.44
CA THR A 67 7.32 -6.52 2.14
C THR A 67 6.79 -5.10 2.38
N GLU A 68 6.12 -4.52 1.40
CA GLU A 68 5.47 -3.20 1.53
C GLU A 68 4.36 -3.20 2.59
N LEU A 69 3.53 -4.26 2.66
CA LEU A 69 2.53 -4.42 3.70
C LEU A 69 3.17 -4.55 5.09
N ASN A 70 4.23 -5.34 5.22
CA ASN A 70 4.94 -5.51 6.48
C ASN A 70 5.50 -4.19 7.01
N LYS A 71 6.01 -3.31 6.14
CA LYS A 71 6.46 -1.97 6.54
C LYS A 71 5.33 -1.11 7.11
N LEU A 72 4.12 -1.23 6.56
CA LEU A 72 2.94 -0.54 7.11
C LEU A 72 2.56 -1.11 8.48
N TYR A 73 2.57 -2.44 8.63
CA TYR A 73 2.36 -3.09 9.93
C TYR A 73 3.36 -2.63 10.98
N GLU A 74 4.66 -2.67 10.67
CA GLU A 74 5.71 -2.18 11.56
C GLU A 74 5.51 -0.71 11.93
N THR A 75 5.04 0.11 10.98
CA THR A 75 4.75 1.52 11.24
C THR A 75 3.63 1.67 12.26
N VAL A 76 2.49 0.98 12.06
CA VAL A 76 1.36 1.00 13.01
C VAL A 76 1.79 0.49 14.39
N PHE A 77 2.54 -0.61 14.46
CA PHE A 77 3.04 -1.15 15.74
C PHE A 77 4.01 -0.18 16.44
N SER A 78 4.89 0.49 15.70
CA SER A 78 5.83 1.47 16.26
C SER A 78 5.14 2.72 16.81
N LEU A 79 3.93 3.02 16.32
CA LEU A 79 3.08 4.09 16.83
C LEU A 79 2.26 3.65 18.06
N GLY A 80 2.28 2.36 18.41
CA GLY A 80 1.54 1.79 19.53
C GLY A 80 0.15 1.26 19.16
N GLY A 81 -0.18 1.19 17.88
CA GLY A 81 -1.47 0.69 17.38
C GLY A 81 -1.48 -0.81 17.09
N SER A 82 -2.66 -1.32 16.75
CA SER A 82 -2.85 -2.66 16.19
C SER A 82 -3.27 -2.56 14.72
N ALA A 83 -2.57 -3.26 13.85
CA ALA A 83 -2.88 -3.25 12.42
C ALA A 83 -3.92 -4.33 12.05
N PRO A 84 -4.77 -4.08 11.04
CA PRO A 84 -5.73 -5.07 10.55
C PRO A 84 -5.01 -6.26 9.88
N THR A 85 -5.32 -7.47 10.34
CA THR A 85 -4.73 -8.73 9.84
C THR A 85 -5.56 -9.38 8.72
N GLY A 86 -6.74 -8.83 8.44
CA GLY A 86 -7.72 -9.37 7.49
C GLY A 86 -8.41 -10.65 7.92
N ALA A 87 -8.25 -11.08 9.18
CA ALA A 87 -8.99 -12.21 9.74
C ALA A 87 -10.51 -11.94 9.79
N ALA A 88 -10.90 -10.68 9.93
CA ALA A 88 -12.30 -10.23 9.93
C ALA A 88 -12.75 -9.62 8.59
N ALA A 89 -11.86 -9.54 7.59
CA ALA A 89 -12.16 -8.86 6.33
C ALA A 89 -12.85 -9.82 5.34
N GLU A 90 -14.06 -9.47 4.93
CA GLU A 90 -14.66 -10.03 3.71
C GLU A 90 -13.79 -9.59 2.52
N TRP A 91 -13.22 -10.55 1.80
CA TRP A 91 -12.60 -10.29 0.52
C TRP A 91 -13.52 -10.74 -0.59
N ARG A 92 -13.80 -9.81 -1.50
CA ARG A 92 -14.58 -10.06 -2.71
C ARG A 92 -13.66 -9.97 -3.91
N VAL A 93 -13.76 -10.97 -4.77
CA VAL A 93 -12.97 -11.13 -5.99
C VAL A 93 -13.72 -10.50 -7.17
N ASP A 94 -14.17 -9.25 -6.99
CA ASP A 94 -14.92 -8.59 -8.04
C ASP A 94 -13.95 -7.96 -9.04
N GLY A 95 -14.12 -8.25 -10.32
CA GLY A 95 -13.37 -7.61 -11.41
C GLY A 95 -12.07 -8.28 -11.85
N PHE A 96 -11.81 -9.52 -11.43
CA PHE A 96 -10.63 -10.31 -11.86
C PHE A 96 -11.01 -11.54 -12.70
N ASP A 97 -11.98 -11.36 -13.59
CA ASP A 97 -12.43 -12.36 -14.57
C ASP A 97 -12.00 -11.98 -15.98
N GLY A 98 -12.01 -12.96 -16.89
CA GLY A 98 -11.66 -12.76 -18.29
C GLY A 98 -10.21 -13.15 -18.62
N SER A 99 -9.63 -12.49 -19.62
CA SER A 99 -8.28 -12.78 -20.11
C SER A 99 -7.20 -12.26 -19.15
N ASP A 100 -5.95 -12.71 -19.33
CA ASP A 100 -4.77 -12.14 -18.65
C ASP A 100 -4.71 -10.62 -18.80
N THR A 101 -5.04 -10.10 -19.98
CA THR A 101 -5.07 -8.66 -20.25
C THR A 101 -6.13 -7.95 -19.41
N ASP A 102 -7.33 -8.53 -19.28
CA ASP A 102 -8.42 -7.93 -18.49
C ASP A 102 -8.07 -7.92 -17.00
N MET A 103 -7.53 -9.03 -16.49
CA MET A 103 -7.08 -9.14 -15.10
C MET A 103 -5.94 -8.16 -14.78
N LEU A 104 -4.96 -8.01 -15.66
CA LEU A 104 -3.85 -7.07 -15.45
C LEU A 104 -4.29 -5.60 -15.55
N LYS A 105 -5.26 -5.27 -16.40
CA LYS A 105 -5.87 -3.92 -16.44
C LYS A 105 -6.61 -3.60 -15.14
N ALA A 106 -7.43 -4.53 -14.66
CA ALA A 106 -8.15 -4.37 -13.39
C ALA A 106 -7.16 -4.19 -12.21
N LEU A 107 -6.07 -4.96 -12.21
CA LEU A 107 -5.04 -4.88 -11.19
C LEU A 107 -4.30 -3.53 -11.22
N LEU A 108 -3.98 -3.03 -12.42
CA LEU A 108 -3.35 -1.73 -12.61
C LEU A 108 -4.22 -0.59 -12.08
N GLU A 109 -5.53 -0.61 -12.34
CA GLU A 109 -6.43 0.42 -11.80
C GLU A 109 -6.52 0.37 -10.28
N ARG A 110 -6.55 -0.82 -9.69
CA ARG A 110 -6.58 -0.97 -8.22
C ARG A 110 -5.27 -0.53 -7.56
N ASP A 111 -4.14 -0.79 -8.22
CA ASP A 111 -2.82 -0.32 -7.78
C ASP A 111 -2.70 1.21 -7.89
N ARG A 112 -3.24 1.81 -8.96
CA ARG A 112 -3.32 3.27 -9.11
C ARG A 112 -4.11 3.93 -8.00
N GLU A 113 -5.25 3.35 -7.64
CA GLU A 113 -6.07 3.84 -6.53
C GLU A 113 -5.30 3.78 -5.21
N PHE A 114 -4.63 2.65 -4.93
CA PHE A 114 -3.80 2.54 -3.75
C PHE A 114 -2.66 3.57 -3.71
N GLY A 115 -1.97 3.75 -4.85
CA GLY A 115 -0.93 4.78 -4.98
C GLY A 115 -1.45 6.20 -4.72
N ARG A 116 -2.63 6.54 -5.25
CA ARG A 116 -3.29 7.82 -4.97
C ARG A 116 -3.57 8.01 -3.49
N MET A 117 -4.17 7.02 -2.84
CA MET A 117 -4.49 7.08 -1.41
C MET A 117 -3.24 7.30 -0.54
N LEU A 118 -2.09 6.71 -0.89
CA LEU A 118 -0.82 6.99 -0.20
C LEU A 118 -0.38 8.45 -0.36
N THR A 119 -0.43 8.98 -1.59
CA THR A 119 -0.06 10.38 -1.86
C THR A 119 -1.02 11.35 -1.18
N GLU A 120 -2.32 11.12 -1.29
CA GLU A 120 -3.36 11.93 -0.65
C GLU A 120 -3.20 11.97 0.87
N GLU A 121 -2.88 10.84 1.51
CA GLU A 121 -2.63 10.82 2.95
C GLU A 121 -1.41 11.66 3.35
N MET A 122 -0.31 11.52 2.61
CA MET A 122 0.91 12.30 2.86
C MET A 122 0.71 13.81 2.71
N ASP A 123 -0.18 14.21 1.80
CA ASP A 123 -0.52 15.61 1.53
C ASP A 123 -1.57 16.14 2.52
N ALA A 124 -2.49 15.28 2.98
CA ALA A 124 -3.57 15.67 3.88
C ALA A 124 -3.09 16.03 5.29
N VAL A 125 -2.08 15.32 5.80
CA VAL A 125 -1.62 15.48 7.19
C VAL A 125 -0.11 15.39 7.34
N HIS A 126 0.41 16.04 8.38
CA HIS A 126 1.81 15.91 8.77
C HIS A 126 1.98 14.76 9.77
N HIS A 127 2.16 13.53 9.28
CA HIS A 127 2.64 12.43 10.13
C HIS A 127 4.07 12.66 10.61
N GLN A 128 4.49 11.91 11.63
CA GLN A 128 5.89 11.84 12.04
C GLN A 128 6.80 11.47 10.85
N GLU A 129 8.00 12.03 10.79
CA GLU A 129 8.91 11.88 9.63
C GLU A 129 9.15 10.43 9.21
N ARG A 130 9.28 9.50 10.16
CA ARG A 130 9.44 8.07 9.85
C ARG A 130 8.23 7.51 9.11
N THR A 131 7.01 7.86 9.56
CA THR A 131 5.77 7.43 8.91
C THR A 131 5.67 8.02 7.51
N ARG A 132 5.99 9.31 7.33
CA ARG A 132 6.04 9.95 6.01
C ARG A 132 7.02 9.25 5.08
N ALA A 133 8.22 8.91 5.56
CA ALA A 133 9.23 8.21 4.78
C ALA A 133 8.74 6.82 4.32
N ILE A 134 8.03 6.07 5.19
CA ILE A 134 7.46 4.77 4.82
C ILE A 134 6.33 4.92 3.80
N LEU A 135 5.41 5.87 3.98
CA LEU A 135 4.34 6.15 3.02
C LEU A 135 4.91 6.54 1.65
N GLY A 136 5.90 7.44 1.64
CA GLY A 136 6.57 7.87 0.41
C GLY A 136 7.33 6.74 -0.27
N HIS A 137 7.97 5.87 0.50
CA HIS A 137 8.61 4.67 -0.04
C HIS A 137 7.59 3.73 -0.69
N ASN A 138 6.45 3.47 -0.03
CA ASN A 138 5.40 2.63 -0.59
C ASN A 138 4.74 3.26 -1.83
N ALA A 139 4.60 4.59 -1.87
CA ALA A 139 4.08 5.29 -3.04
C ALA A 139 5.02 5.13 -4.24
N ALA A 140 6.33 5.27 -4.03
CA ALA A 140 7.33 5.02 -5.08
C ALA A 140 7.30 3.55 -5.55
N LYS A 141 7.11 2.60 -4.63
CA LYS A 141 6.99 1.17 -4.97
C LYS A 141 5.71 0.85 -5.74
N ALA A 142 4.61 1.54 -5.45
CA ALA A 142 3.39 1.46 -6.24
C ALA A 142 3.64 1.96 -7.67
N ASP A 143 4.34 3.07 -7.86
CA ASP A 143 4.68 3.56 -9.21
C ASP A 143 5.59 2.60 -10.00
N ASP A 144 6.62 2.04 -9.35
CA ASP A 144 7.48 0.99 -9.93
C ASP A 144 6.63 -0.19 -10.43
N ARG A 145 5.68 -0.64 -9.60
CA ARG A 145 4.81 -1.79 -9.89
C ARG A 145 3.80 -1.47 -11.00
N GLN A 146 3.24 -0.27 -11.03
CA GLN A 146 2.37 0.18 -12.12
C GLN A 146 3.13 0.26 -13.44
N THR A 147 4.38 0.72 -13.43
CA THR A 147 5.25 0.74 -14.61
C THR A 147 5.49 -0.67 -15.14
N MET A 148 5.76 -1.62 -14.24
CA MET A 148 5.90 -3.04 -14.58
C MET A 148 4.61 -3.62 -15.17
N LEU A 149 3.44 -3.35 -14.57
CA LEU A 149 2.15 -3.81 -15.10
C LEU A 149 1.86 -3.26 -16.50
N ARG A 150 2.16 -1.97 -16.75
CA ARG A 150 2.03 -1.37 -18.08
C ARG A 150 2.92 -2.07 -19.13
N ALA A 151 4.15 -2.44 -18.75
CA ALA A 151 5.05 -3.16 -19.63
C ALA A 151 4.50 -4.56 -19.99
N LEU A 152 4.03 -5.32 -18.99
CA LEU A 152 3.42 -6.63 -19.22
C LEU A 152 2.17 -6.55 -20.12
N LEU A 153 1.32 -5.55 -19.92
CA LEU A 153 0.16 -5.31 -20.78
C LEU A 153 0.55 -5.01 -22.23
N ALA A 154 1.65 -4.30 -22.45
CA ALA A 154 2.16 -4.02 -23.79
C ALA A 154 2.78 -5.27 -24.45
N ASP A 155 3.27 -6.22 -23.66
CA ASP A 155 3.81 -7.49 -24.15
C ASP A 155 2.71 -8.48 -24.52
N LEU A 156 1.62 -8.56 -23.75
CA LEU A 156 0.47 -9.41 -24.05
C LEU A 156 -0.39 -8.92 -25.23
N GLY A 157 -0.31 -7.63 -25.55
CA GLY A 157 -1.01 -7.04 -26.69
C GLY A 157 -0.29 -7.23 -28.04
N ARG A 158 0.88 -7.88 -28.04
CA ARG A 158 1.66 -8.20 -29.24
C ARG A 158 1.43 -9.65 -29.67
#